data_AF-A0A349SFN0-F1
#
_entry.id   AF-A0A349SFN0-F1
#
_cell.length_a   1.000
_cell.length_b   1.000
_cell.length_c   1.000
_cell.angle_alpha   90.00
_cell.angle_beta   90.00
_cell.angle_gamma   90.00
#
_symmetry.space_group_name_H-M   'P 1'
#
loop_
_entity.id
_entity.type
_entity.pdbx_description
1 polymer ?
#
loop_
_entity_poly.entity_id
_entity_poly.type
_entity_poly.pdbx_seq_one_letter_code
_entity_poly.pdbx_strand_id
1 'polypeptide(L)'
;ETPADLETIEQAGAYTGLYFVLMGYLSPLDGIGPDELAISRLLLILDENPVTEVILATNLTVEGQATADYLADQFASREIVISRLARGVPAGGE
;
A
#
# COMPACT_ATOMS: atom_id res chain seq x y z
N GLU A 1 4.58 4.58 -0.21
CA GLU A 1 5.66 3.57 -0.03
C GLU A 1 6.80 4.05 0.87
N THR A 2 7.01 5.36 0.94
CA THR A 2 8.02 6.07 1.73
C THR A 2 7.36 6.95 2.80
N PRO A 3 8.11 7.45 3.79
CA PRO A 3 7.60 8.42 4.76
C PRO A 3 7.07 9.72 4.14
N ALA A 4 7.59 10.12 2.97
CA ALA A 4 7.11 11.30 2.24
C ALA A 4 5.69 11.11 1.69
N ASP A 5 5.34 9.88 1.30
CA ASP A 5 3.98 9.55 0.86
C ASP A 5 2.98 9.65 2.02
N LEU A 6 3.40 9.28 3.23
CA LEU A 6 2.59 9.42 4.44
C LEU A 6 2.28 10.89 4.73
N GLU A 7 3.29 11.76 4.66
CA GLU A 7 3.10 13.21 4.88
C GLU A 7 2.07 13.80 3.91
N THR A 8 2.07 13.34 2.65
CA THR A 8 1.10 13.80 1.64
C THR A 8 -0.34 13.42 1.98
N ILE A 9 -0.58 12.19 2.48
CA ILE A 9 -1.92 11.76 2.87
C ILE A 9 -2.38 12.46 4.15
N GLU A 10 -1.47 12.65 5.10
CA GLU A 10 -1.77 13.34 6.36
C GLU A 10 -2.11 14.83 6.12
N GLN A 11 -1.39 15.50 5.22
CA GLN A 11 -1.68 16.88 4.82
C GLN A 11 -3.07 17.04 4.16
N ALA A 12 -3.59 16.00 3.52
CA ALA A 12 -4.95 16.03 2.98
C ALA A 12 -6.03 16.04 4.08
N GLY A 13 -5.69 15.64 5.32
CA GLY A 13 -6.58 15.66 6.48
C GLY A 13 -7.84 14.79 6.35
N ALA A 14 -7.87 13.91 5.35
CA ALA A 14 -9.07 13.18 4.91
C ALA A 14 -9.10 11.71 5.36
N TYR A 15 -8.08 11.25 6.09
CA TYR A 15 -7.96 9.88 6.55
C TYR A 15 -7.66 9.84 8.05
N THR A 16 -8.41 9.02 8.79
CA THR A 16 -8.29 8.87 10.25
C THR A 16 -7.88 7.46 10.68
N GLY A 17 -7.35 6.66 9.74
CA GLY A 17 -6.89 5.30 10.01
C GLY A 17 -5.40 5.23 10.35
N LEU A 18 -4.86 4.02 10.31
CA LEU A 18 -3.42 3.77 10.50
C LEU A 18 -2.71 3.70 9.15
N TYR A 19 -1.43 4.05 9.17
CA TYR A 19 -0.54 3.93 8.02
C TYR A 19 0.48 2.83 8.27
N PHE A 20 0.76 2.05 7.23
CA PHE A 20 1.89 1.12 7.20
C PHE A 20 2.79 1.48 6.02
N VAL A 21 4.07 1.74 6.31
CA VAL A 21 5.06 2.09 5.29
C VAL A 21 5.86 0.83 4.95
N LEU A 22 5.73 0.34 3.71
CA LEU A 22 6.42 -0.85 3.22
C LEU A 22 7.94 -0.68 3.13
N MET A 23 8.42 0.58 3.13
CA MET A 23 9.82 0.98 2.99
C MET A 23 10.43 0.61 1.64
N GLY A 24 9.61 0.50 0.60
CA GLY A 24 10.03 0.16 -0.76
C GLY A 24 8.89 -0.40 -1.60
N TYR A 25 9.27 -1.00 -2.73
CA TYR A 25 8.39 -1.65 -3.70
C TYR A 25 9.08 -2.89 -4.26
N LEU A 26 8.29 -3.81 -4.81
CA LEU A 26 8.81 -4.98 -5.51
C LEU A 26 9.47 -4.56 -6.80
N SER A 27 10.73 -4.96 -6.99
CA SER A 27 11.49 -4.70 -8.21
C SER A 27 12.26 -5.95 -8.61
N PRO A 28 11.66 -6.83 -9.43
CA PRO A 28 12.34 -8.02 -9.93
C PRO A 28 13.63 -7.70 -10.70
N LEU A 29 13.68 -6.53 -11.35
CA LEU A 29 14.83 -6.05 -12.09
C LEU A 29 16.00 -5.65 -11.18
N ASP A 30 15.70 -5.11 -10.00
CA ASP A 30 16.70 -4.73 -9.00
C ASP A 30 16.98 -5.86 -7.99
N GLY A 31 16.28 -7.00 -8.13
CA GLY A 31 16.37 -8.14 -7.22
C GLY A 31 15.57 -7.98 -5.92
N ILE A 32 14.81 -6.89 -5.76
CA ILE A 32 14.05 -6.58 -4.55
C ILE A 32 12.81 -7.46 -4.47
N GLY A 33 12.87 -8.45 -3.58
CA GLY A 33 11.79 -9.41 -3.31
C GLY A 33 10.87 -9.02 -2.16
N PRO A 34 9.77 -9.78 -1.94
CA PRO A 34 8.83 -9.53 -0.85
C PRO A 34 9.46 -9.70 0.54
N ASP A 35 10.45 -10.59 0.68
CA ASP A 35 11.20 -10.81 1.93
C ASP A 35 12.08 -9.61 2.32
N GLU A 36 12.44 -8.75 1.36
CA GLU A 36 13.20 -7.53 1.61
C GLU A 36 12.30 -6.34 1.98
N LEU A 37 10.99 -6.49 1.77
CA LEU A 37 9.99 -5.50 2.15
C LEU A 37 9.41 -5.84 3.52
N ALA A 38 8.82 -4.84 4.18
CA ALA A 38 8.17 -5.04 5.48
C ALA A 38 6.83 -5.79 5.40
N ILE A 39 6.61 -6.61 4.36
CA ILE A 39 5.34 -7.32 4.10
C ILE A 39 5.04 -8.34 5.21
N SER A 40 6.05 -9.09 5.67
CA SER A 40 5.86 -10.05 6.77
C SER A 40 5.38 -9.37 8.06
N ARG A 41 5.83 -8.14 8.31
CA ARG A 41 5.39 -7.34 9.46
C ARG A 41 3.95 -6.83 9.27
N LEU A 42 3.59 -6.44 8.04
CA LEU A 42 2.22 -6.07 7.72
C LEU A 42 1.27 -7.25 7.96
N LEU A 43 1.61 -8.44 7.50
CA LEU A 43 0.82 -9.65 7.71
C LEU A 43 0.60 -9.93 9.21
N LEU A 44 1.65 -9.83 10.02
CA LEU A 44 1.55 -9.99 11.47
C LEU A 44 0.58 -8.98 12.10
N ILE A 45 0.65 -7.70 11.71
CA ILE A 45 -0.26 -6.67 12.21
C ILE A 45 -1.71 -7.00 11.84
N LEU A 46 -1.95 -7.48 10.61
CA LEU A 46 -3.28 -7.89 10.16
C LEU A 46 -3.81 -9.14 10.88
N ASP A 47 -2.92 -10.02 11.38
CA ASP A 47 -3.30 -11.20 12.18
C ASP A 47 -3.59 -10.85 13.64
N GLU A 48 -2.84 -9.89 14.20
CA GLU A 48 -2.98 -9.48 15.61
C GLU A 48 -4.11 -8.47 15.85
N ASN A 49 -4.61 -7.80 14.80
CA ASN A 49 -5.59 -6.73 14.91
C ASN A 49 -6.80 -6.97 14.01
N PRO A 50 -8.04 -6.69 14.48
CA PRO A 50 -9.22 -6.74 13.63
C PRO A 50 -9.20 -5.56 12.63
N VAL A 51 -8.71 -5.80 11.42
CA VAL A 51 -8.69 -4.82 10.32
C VAL A 51 -9.82 -5.12 9.34
N THR A 52 -10.69 -4.15 9.09
CA THR A 52 -11.82 -4.32 8.16
C THR A 52 -11.49 -3.93 6.72
N GLU A 53 -10.53 -3.02 6.54
CA GLU A 53 -10.12 -2.53 5.22
C GLU A 53 -8.62 -2.22 5.20
N VAL A 54 -7.98 -2.56 4.07
CA VAL A 54 -6.61 -2.15 3.73
C VAL A 54 -6.65 -1.36 2.43
N ILE A 55 -6.21 -0.10 2.51
CA ILE A 55 -6.11 0.80 1.36
C ILE A 55 -4.68 0.75 0.82
N LEU A 56 -4.51 0.26 -0.39
CA LEU A 56 -3.22 0.23 -1.08
C LEU A 56 -2.91 1.62 -1.66
N ALA A 57 -2.00 2.32 -0.99
CA ALA A 57 -1.47 3.62 -1.40
C ALA A 57 -0.03 3.50 -1.96
N THR A 58 0.20 2.51 -2.81
CA THR A 58 1.45 2.40 -3.58
C THR A 58 1.42 3.35 -4.77
N ASN A 59 2.61 3.77 -5.23
CA ASN A 59 2.73 4.64 -6.38
C ASN A 59 2.16 3.98 -7.64
N LEU A 60 1.79 4.79 -8.63
CA LEU A 60 1.17 4.35 -9.87
C LEU A 60 2.20 3.91 -10.94
N THR A 61 3.43 3.63 -10.52
CA THR A 61 4.48 3.06 -11.38
C THR A 61 4.24 1.58 -11.63
N VAL A 62 5.03 0.98 -12.52
CA VAL A 62 4.96 -0.46 -12.81
C VAL A 62 5.27 -1.27 -11.55
N GLU A 63 6.27 -0.85 -10.79
CA GLU A 63 6.70 -1.47 -9.54
C GLU A 63 5.65 -1.33 -8.44
N GLY A 64 5.08 -0.13 -8.27
CA GLY A 64 4.01 0.09 -7.30
C GLY A 64 2.72 -0.66 -7.66
N GLN A 65 2.44 -0.85 -8.96
CA GLN A 65 1.37 -1.73 -9.46
C GLN A 65 1.64 -3.20 -9.10
N ALA A 66 2.82 -3.72 -9.43
CA ALA A 66 3.21 -5.09 -9.10
C ALA A 66 3.14 -5.36 -7.59
N THR A 67 3.59 -4.40 -6.78
CA THR A 67 3.54 -4.47 -5.32
C THR A 67 2.11 -4.55 -4.79
N ALA A 68 1.22 -3.71 -5.31
CA ALA A 68 -0.18 -3.73 -4.90
C ALA A 68 -0.92 -5.00 -5.33
N ASP A 69 -0.65 -5.51 -6.54
CA ASP A 69 -1.27 -6.74 -7.02
C ASP A 69 -0.79 -7.95 -6.19
N TYR A 70 0.49 -7.98 -5.86
CA TYR A 70 1.05 -8.99 -4.96
C TYR A 70 0.40 -8.96 -3.57
N LEU A 71 0.25 -7.78 -2.97
CA LEU A 71 -0.40 -7.62 -1.68
C LEU A 71 -1.88 -8.04 -1.73
N ALA A 72 -2.60 -7.65 -2.79
CA ALA A 72 -4.00 -8.04 -2.98
C ALA A 72 -4.16 -9.57 -3.05
N ASP A 73 -3.26 -10.27 -3.74
CA ASP A 73 -3.26 -11.74 -3.80
C ASP A 73 -2.96 -12.37 -2.43
N GLN A 74 -1.98 -11.86 -1.69
CA GLN A 74 -1.68 -12.32 -0.33
C GLN A 74 -2.84 -12.12 0.65
N PHE A 75 -3.69 -11.12 0.43
CA PHE A 75 -4.84 -10.85 1.27
C PHE A 75 -6.14 -11.48 0.77
N ALA A 76 -6.17 -12.10 -0.42
CA ALA A 76 -7.38 -12.62 -1.05
C ALA A 76 -8.08 -13.73 -0.23
N SER A 77 -7.33 -14.43 0.61
CA SER A 77 -7.84 -15.47 1.51
C SER A 77 -8.37 -14.93 2.85
N ARG A 78 -8.27 -13.62 3.10
CA ARG A 78 -8.69 -12.96 4.33
C ARG A 78 -10.04 -12.26 4.14
N GLU A 79 -10.82 -12.17 5.20
CA GLU A 79 -12.09 -11.40 5.23
C GLU A 79 -11.84 -9.90 5.39
N ILE A 80 -10.91 -9.34 4.61
CA ILE A 80 -10.49 -7.94 4.66
C ILE A 80 -10.84 -7.28 3.32
N VAL A 81 -11.48 -6.11 3.36
CA VAL A 81 -11.72 -5.33 2.14
C VAL A 81 -10.40 -4.75 1.65
N ILE A 82 -10.00 -5.10 0.43
CA ILE A 82 -8.83 -4.49 -0.22
C ILE A 82 -9.32 -3.44 -1.20
N SER A 83 -8.90 -2.20 -0.99
CA SER A 83 -9.17 -1.09 -1.89
C SER A 83 -7.86 -0.43 -2.32
N ARG A 84 -7.91 0.33 -3.41
CA ARG A 84 -6.75 1.05 -3.95
C ARG A 84 -7.13 2.47 -4.26
N LEU A 85 -6.20 3.40 -4.03
CA LEU A 85 -6.41 4.80 -4.38
C LEU A 85 -6.79 4.93 -5.86
N ALA A 86 -7.86 5.68 -6.12
CA ALA A 86 -8.39 5.85 -7.45
C ALA A 86 -7.35 6.52 -8.37
N ARG A 87 -7.26 6.04 -9.61
CA ARG A 87 -6.49 6.69 -10.67
C ARG A 87 -7.39 7.72 -11.33
N GLY A 88 -7.03 9.00 -11.24
CA GLY A 88 -7.84 10.09 -11.77
C GLY A 88 -7.00 11.20 -12.38
N VAL A 89 -7.66 12.04 -13.18
CA VAL A 89 -7.10 13.31 -13.63
C VAL A 89 -7.10 14.26 -12.43
N PRO A 90 -5.99 14.94 -12.11
CA PRO A 90 -5.96 15.88 -10.99
C PRO A 90 -7.00 16.98 -11.21
N ALA A 91 -7.76 17.30 -10.17
CA ALA A 91 -8.73 18.38 -10.22
C ALA A 91 -7.99 19.72 -10.34
N GLY A 92 -8.10 20.38 -11.50
CA GLY A 92 -7.52 21.71 -11.74
C GLY A 92 -6.53 21.84 -12.91
N GLY A 93 -6.65 21.00 -13.94
CA GLY A 93 -5.88 21.19 -15.18
C GLY A 93 -6.43 22.33 -16.04
N GLU A 94 -5.93 23.54 -15.81
CA GLU A 94 -5.71 24.57 -16.86
C GLU A 94 -4.21 24.83 -17.00
#